data_AF-A0A3D4X861-F1
#
_entry.id   AF-A0A3D4X861-F1
#
_cell.length_a   1.000
_cell.length_b   1.000
_cell.length_c   1.000
_cell.angle_alpha   90.00
_cell.angle_beta   90.00
_cell.angle_gamma   90.00
#
_symmetry.space_group_name_H-M   'P 1'
#
loop_
_entity.id
_entity.type
_entity.pdbx_description
1 polymer ?
#
loop_
_entity_poly.entity_id
_entity_poly.type
_entity_poly.pdbx_seq_one_letter_code
_entity_poly.pdbx_strand_id
1 'polypeptide(L)' 'PGDVFYLHSRLLERSCRLNEACGGGSITALPIIETQAGDVSAYIPTN' A
#
# COMPACT_ATOMS: atom_id res chain seq x y z
N PRO A 1 5.03 12.95 10.34
CA PRO A 1 6.34 12.35 10.63
C PRO A 1 7.11 12.11 9.32
N GLY A 2 8.44 12.04 9.33
CA GLY A 2 9.22 11.88 8.08
C GLY A 2 9.12 10.49 7.43
N ASP A 3 8.60 9.49 8.13
CA ASP A 3 8.56 8.07 7.76
C ASP A 3 7.17 7.59 7.29
N VAL A 4 6.25 8.50 7.00
CA VAL A 4 4.87 8.16 6.63
C VAL A 4 4.81 7.34 5.34
N PHE A 5 5.65 7.64 4.35
CA PHE A 5 5.78 6.81 3.15
C PHE A 5 6.23 5.37 3.49
N TYR A 6 7.23 5.25 4.37
CA TYR A 6 7.74 3.95 4.81
C TYR A 6 6.68 3.11 5.54
N LEU A 7 5.77 3.77 6.25
CA LEU A 7 4.65 3.11 6.92
C LEU A 7 3.71 2.43 5.92
N HIS A 8 3.35 3.11 4.83
CA HIS A 8 2.49 2.53 3.79
C HIS A 8 3.22 1.46 2.99
N SER A 9 4.45 1.73 2.57
CA SER A 9 5.22 0.79 1.74
C SER A 9 5.45 -0.53 2.47
N ARG A 10 5.95 -0.51 3.71
CA ARG A 10 6.18 -1.75 4.48
C ARG A 10 4.91 -2.58 4.74
N LEU A 11 3.75 -1.93 4.73
CA LEU A 11 2.46 -2.61 4.92
C LEU A 11 1.99 -3.24 3.61
N LEU A 12 1.95 -2.45 2.53
CA LEU A 12 1.40 -2.86 1.24
C LEU A 12 2.31 -3.86 0.51
N GLU A 13 3.63 -3.72 0.61
CA GLU A 13 4.61 -4.64 0.01
C GLU A 13 4.53 -6.07 0.55
N ARG A 14 3.83 -6.29 1.67
CA ARG A 14 3.57 -7.65 2.18
C ARG A 14 2.47 -8.37 1.41
N SER A 15 1.64 -7.63 0.68
CA SER A 15 0.54 -8.19 -0.12
C SER A 15 1.10 -8.56 -1.49
N CYS A 16 1.38 -9.85 -1.67
CA CYS A 16 1.98 -10.37 -2.89
C CYS A 16 1.42 -11.75 -3.24
N ARG A 17 1.76 -12.22 -4.45
CA ARG A 17 1.61 -13.61 -4.83
C ARG A 17 2.96 -14.32 -4.68
N LEU A 18 3.00 -15.33 -3.83
CA LEU A 18 4.18 -16.13 -3.61
C LEU A 18 4.45 -17.00 -4.85
N ASN A 19 5.73 -17.32 -5.06
CA ASN A 19 6.13 -18.26 -6.09
C ASN A 19 5.72 -19.70 -5.74
N GLU A 20 5.86 -20.62 -6.71
CA GLU A 20 5.47 -22.03 -6.53
C GLU A 20 6.30 -22.74 -5.46
N ALA A 21 7.59 -22.39 -5.33
CA ALA A 21 8.47 -22.94 -4.29
C ALA A 21 8.00 -22.60 -2.86
N CYS A 22 7.26 -21.49 -2.70
CA CYS A 22 6.65 -21.04 -1.46
C CYS A 22 5.14 -21.35 -1.39
N GLY A 23 4.63 -22.28 -2.20
CA GLY A 23 3.24 -22.76 -2.13
C GLY A 23 2.21 -21.94 -2.92
N GLY A 24 2.64 -20.91 -3.67
CA GLY A 24 1.78 -20.21 -4.64
C GLY A 24 0.63 -19.38 -4.06
N GLY A 25 0.58 -19.18 -2.74
CA GLY A 25 -0.46 -18.41 -2.05
C GLY A 25 -0.45 -16.92 -2.40
N SER A 26 -1.54 -16.21 -2.11
CA SER A 26 -1.69 -14.79 -2.43
C SER A 26 -2.40 -14.01 -1.33
N ILE A 27 -2.00 -12.74 -1.14
CA ILE A 27 -2.69 -11.76 -0.31
C ILE A 27 -2.99 -10.54 -1.20
N THR A 28 -4.27 -10.18 -1.30
CA THR A 28 -4.73 -9.02 -2.08
C THR A 28 -5.05 -7.86 -1.14
N ALA A 29 -4.38 -6.72 -1.33
CA ALA A 29 -4.70 -5.50 -0.60
C ALA A 29 -5.70 -4.64 -1.39
N LEU A 30 -6.66 -4.05 -0.68
CA LEU A 30 -7.60 -3.05 -1.19
C LEU A 30 -7.53 -1.80 -0.29
N PRO A 31 -6.47 -0.97 -0.44
CA PRO A 31 -6.32 0.23 0.38
C PRO A 31 -7.36 1.30 -0.01
N ILE A 32 -7.90 1.99 1.00
CA ILE A 32 -8.83 3.12 0.82
C ILE A 32 -8.18 4.34 1.46
N ILE A 33 -8.19 5.46 0.73
CA ILE A 33 -7.65 6.74 1.19
C ILE A 33 -8.72 7.81 0.97
N GLU A 34 -8.98 8.60 2.00
CA GLU A 34 -9.90 9.74 1.92
C GLU A 34 -9.17 10.97 1.39
N THR A 35 -9.64 11.51 0.27
CA THR A 35 -9.16 12.78 -0.28
C THR A 35 -9.95 13.94 0.31
N GLN A 36 -9.28 15.06 0.58
CA GLN A 36 -9.95 16.29 1.01
C GLN A 36 -10.28 17.13 -0.23
N ALA A 37 -11.55 17.53 -0.39
CA ALA A 37 -12.02 18.31 -1.54
C ALA A 37 -11.66 17.73 -2.93
N GLY A 38 -11.45 16.41 -3.02
CA GLY A 38 -11.04 15.74 -4.26
C GLY A 38 -9.57 16.00 -4.65
N ASP A 39 -8.75 16.54 -3.75
CA ASP A 39 -7.32 16.78 -4.01
C ASP A 39 -6.52 15.48 -3.95
N VAL A 40 -6.20 14.94 -5.13
CA VAL A 40 -5.35 13.76 -5.31
C VAL A 40 -3.85 14.09 -5.23
N SER A 41 -3.48 15.37 -5.21
CA SER A 41 -2.08 15.82 -5.15
C SER A 41 -1.56 16.00 -3.72
N ALA A 42 -2.42 15.78 -2.72
CA ALA A 42 -2.06 15.85 -1.31
C ALA A 42 -0.98 14.82 -0.94
N TYR A 43 -0.25 15.10 0.13
CA TYR A 43 0.92 14.30 0.55
C TYR A 43 0.60 12.81 0.81
N ILE A 44 -0.57 12.47 1.35
CA ILE A 44 -0.93 11.07 1.63
C ILE A 44 -1.40 10.32 0.38
N PRO A 45 -2.32 10.85 -0.45
CA PRO A 45 -2.71 10.19 -1.70
C PRO A 45 -1.60 10.02 -2.74
N THR A 46 -0.57 10.88 -2.72
CA THR A 46 0.58 10.80 -3.65
C THR A 46 1.69 9.85 -3.19
N ASN A 47 1.68 9.43 -1.92
CA ASN A 47 2.58 8.42 -1.38
C ASN A 47 2.12 7.01 -1.76
#